data_AF-A0A8C9ESX5-F1
#
_entry.id   AF-A0A8C9ESX5-F1
#
_cell.length_a   1.000
_cell.length_b   1.000
_cell.length_c   1.000
_cell.angle_alpha   90.00
_cell.angle_beta   90.00
_cell.angle_gamma   90.00
#
_symmetry.space_group_name_H-M   'P 1'
#
loop_
_entity.id
_entity.type
_entity.pdbx_description
1 polymer ?
#
loop_
_entity_poly.entity_id
_entity_poly.type
_entity_poly.pdbx_seq_one_letter_code
_entity_poly.pdbx_strand_id
1 'polypeptide(L)'
;MAACAAPRAPRPALLLLLFLLGGCGASLPPEPPPPPPPSPELEPQPQPLPESALRKPTVLLAIIARNAASALPHFLGCVERLRYPKSRIALWVATDHNADNTTAILREWLKNVQNLYHDVEWRPMEDPQSYPEEMGPKHWPTSRFTHVMKLRQAALRAAREKWSDYVLFLDTDNLLTNPETLNLLIAENKTLVAPMLESRFLYSNFWCGITPQGYYKRTLDYPLIREWKRTGCFAVPMIHSTFLVDLRKEASTKLMFYPPHQDYTWSFDDIMVFAFSSRQAGIQMFICNREHYGFLPMPLKSHQTLQEEAENFVHTLIEAMIDRPPIEPSQYVSVPPKHPDKMGFDEIFMINLKRRKDRRDRMLRTLYEQEIAVKIVEAVDGKALNASQLKALSIDMLPGYRDPYSSRPLTRGEIGCFLSHYYIWKEVVNRGLEKTLVIEDDVRFEHQFKRKLMKLMDDIEQAQLDWELIYIGRKRMQVQQPEKAVPNVMNLVEADYSYWTLGYAISFQGAQKLIGAEPFSKMLPVDEFLPVMYNKHPVAKYMEYYESRDLKAFSAEPLLVYPTHYTGQPGYLSDTETSTIWDNETVSTDWDRTHSWKSRQQGQIHSEAQNKDALPPQSSLNAPSSRDEL
;
A
#
# COMPACT_ATOMS: atom_id res chain seq x y z
N MET A 1 -10.40 -42.72 41.04
CA MET A 1 -11.54 -42.52 41.96
C MET A 1 -12.66 -41.89 41.14
N ALA A 2 -13.62 -42.72 40.73
CA ALA A 2 -15.06 -42.61 41.06
C ALA A 2 -15.75 -41.46 40.28
N ALA A 3 -16.37 -41.70 39.12
CA ALA A 3 -17.67 -42.35 38.88
C ALA A 3 -18.85 -41.60 39.51
N CYS A 4 -19.80 -41.12 38.67
CA CYS A 4 -21.21 -41.42 38.88
C CYS A 4 -22.07 -41.10 37.64
N ALA A 5 -22.92 -42.08 37.31
CA ALA A 5 -23.84 -42.13 36.18
C ALA A 5 -25.25 -41.64 36.57
N ALA A 6 -26.11 -41.58 35.55
CA ALA A 6 -27.52 -41.15 35.47
C ALA A 6 -28.49 -41.76 36.52
N PRO A 7 -29.80 -41.41 36.47
CA PRO A 7 -30.71 -42.33 35.75
C PRO A 7 -31.92 -41.69 35.02
N ARG A 8 -32.54 -42.54 34.18
CA ARG A 8 -33.78 -42.36 33.40
C ARG A 8 -35.01 -42.96 34.11
N ALA A 9 -36.19 -42.59 33.57
CA ALA A 9 -37.50 -43.29 33.54
C ALA A 9 -38.48 -43.01 34.71
N PRO A 10 -39.81 -43.29 34.61
CA PRO A 10 -40.56 -44.03 33.56
C PRO A 10 -41.96 -43.45 33.13
N ARG A 11 -42.62 -44.13 32.18
CA ARG A 11 -44.08 -44.04 31.84
C ARG A 11 -44.94 -44.75 32.90
N PRO A 12 -46.27 -44.54 32.89
CA PRO A 12 -47.19 -45.68 33.05
C PRO A 12 -48.37 -45.69 32.05
N ALA A 13 -49.09 -46.81 32.07
CA ALA A 13 -50.21 -47.19 31.22
C ALA A 13 -51.47 -47.49 32.04
N LEU A 14 -52.62 -47.52 31.34
CA LEU A 14 -53.78 -48.44 31.48
C LEU A 14 -54.97 -48.15 32.44
N LEU A 15 -56.15 -48.60 31.94
CA LEU A 15 -57.48 -48.89 32.53
C LEU A 15 -58.45 -47.70 32.81
N LEU A 16 -59.69 -47.60 32.31
CA LEU A 16 -60.84 -48.49 32.02
C LEU A 16 -61.83 -48.62 33.21
N LEU A 17 -63.06 -48.11 33.05
CA LEU A 17 -64.28 -48.40 33.85
C LEU A 17 -65.50 -47.92 33.01
N LEU A 18 -66.42 -48.74 32.48
CA LEU A 18 -67.45 -49.67 33.02
C LEU A 18 -68.78 -49.01 33.46
N PHE A 19 -69.87 -49.73 33.15
CA PHE A 19 -71.28 -49.68 33.62
C PHE A 19 -72.30 -49.00 32.70
N LEU A 20 -73.54 -49.49 32.48
CA LEU A 20 -74.28 -50.76 32.65
C LEU A 20 -75.72 -50.51 32.10
N LEU A 21 -76.53 -51.58 31.98
CA LEU A 21 -78.01 -51.64 31.72
C LEU A 21 -78.41 -51.55 30.23
N GLY A 22 -79.25 -52.39 29.64
CA GLY A 22 -80.21 -53.38 30.14
C GLY A 22 -81.57 -53.16 29.48
N GLY A 23 -82.12 -54.17 28.78
CA GLY A 23 -83.58 -54.31 28.59
C GLY A 23 -84.18 -54.06 27.20
N CYS A 24 -84.51 -55.18 26.54
CA CYS A 24 -85.67 -55.49 25.68
C CYS A 24 -86.51 -54.39 24.98
N GLY A 25 -86.60 -54.53 23.65
CA GLY A 25 -87.88 -54.80 22.97
C GLY A 25 -88.71 -53.62 22.47
N ALA A 26 -88.61 -53.31 21.17
CA ALA A 26 -89.74 -53.10 20.24
C ALA A 26 -89.21 -52.51 18.92
N SER A 27 -89.70 -53.06 17.81
CA SER A 27 -89.40 -52.66 16.43
C SER A 27 -89.85 -51.24 16.10
N LEU A 28 -88.93 -50.42 15.58
CA LEU A 28 -89.19 -49.12 14.93
C LEU A 28 -88.57 -49.12 13.52
N PRO A 29 -89.17 -48.40 12.55
CA PRO A 29 -88.83 -48.46 11.12
C PRO A 29 -87.43 -47.87 10.82
N PRO A 30 -86.81 -48.17 9.66
CA PRO A 30 -85.41 -47.84 9.39
C PRO A 30 -85.15 -46.32 9.44
N GLU A 31 -84.19 -45.92 10.26
CA GLU A 31 -83.61 -44.57 10.27
C GLU A 31 -82.87 -44.28 8.95
N PRO A 32 -82.89 -43.02 8.47
CA PRO A 32 -82.08 -42.60 7.32
C PRO A 32 -80.58 -42.70 7.65
N PRO A 33 -79.72 -42.94 6.65
CA PRO A 33 -78.30 -43.19 6.87
C PRO A 33 -77.62 -42.00 7.57
N PRO A 34 -76.65 -42.25 8.46
CA PRO A 34 -75.91 -41.20 9.15
C PRO A 34 -75.12 -40.34 8.15
N PRO A 35 -74.92 -39.04 8.44
CA PRO A 35 -74.10 -38.18 7.60
C PRO A 35 -72.66 -38.72 7.52
N PRO A 36 -71.98 -38.54 6.38
CA PRO A 36 -70.62 -39.04 6.20
C PRO A 36 -69.68 -38.43 7.25
N PRO A 37 -68.65 -39.16 7.68
CA PRO A 37 -67.66 -38.64 8.63
C PRO A 37 -66.99 -37.39 8.05
N PRO A 38 -66.58 -36.42 8.90
CA PRO A 38 -65.86 -35.25 8.44
C PRO A 38 -64.60 -35.71 7.71
N SER A 39 -64.40 -35.18 6.51
CA SER A 39 -63.19 -35.41 5.72
C SER A 39 -61.95 -35.14 6.58
N PRO A 40 -60.89 -35.96 6.50
CA PRO A 40 -59.66 -35.66 7.21
C PRO A 40 -59.19 -34.28 6.76
N GLU A 41 -59.06 -33.34 7.70
CA GLU A 41 -58.42 -32.06 7.44
C GLU A 41 -57.06 -32.37 6.82
N LEU A 42 -56.88 -32.02 5.55
CA LEU A 42 -55.59 -32.13 4.88
C LEU A 42 -54.59 -31.33 5.70
N GLU A 43 -53.64 -32.02 6.34
CA GLU A 43 -52.45 -31.36 6.86
C GLU A 43 -51.88 -30.48 5.74
N PRO A 44 -51.56 -29.21 6.01
CA PRO A 44 -51.02 -28.32 4.99
C PRO A 44 -49.73 -28.96 4.45
N GLN A 45 -49.78 -29.37 3.18
CA GLN A 45 -48.63 -29.87 2.44
C GLN A 45 -47.50 -28.84 2.60
N PRO A 46 -46.31 -29.23 3.08
CA PRO A 46 -45.21 -28.29 3.22
C PRO A 46 -44.93 -27.69 1.85
N GLN A 47 -45.06 -26.36 1.74
CA GLN A 47 -44.79 -25.68 0.49
C GLN A 47 -43.35 -26.00 0.07
N PRO A 48 -43.13 -26.43 -1.19
CA PRO A 48 -41.78 -26.71 -1.66
C PRO A 48 -40.94 -25.44 -1.52
N LEU A 49 -39.73 -25.59 -0.98
CA LEU A 49 -38.79 -24.47 -0.84
C LEU A 49 -38.51 -23.86 -2.22
N PRO A 50 -38.40 -22.53 -2.31
CA PRO A 50 -38.00 -21.88 -3.56
C PRO A 50 -36.63 -22.38 -4.01
N GLU A 51 -36.41 -22.43 -5.33
CA GLU A 51 -35.14 -22.86 -5.91
C GLU A 51 -33.96 -22.03 -5.37
N SER A 52 -32.86 -22.71 -5.03
CA SER A 52 -31.66 -22.05 -4.53
C SER A 52 -30.90 -21.35 -5.65
N ALA A 53 -30.16 -20.29 -5.32
CA ALA A 53 -29.27 -19.61 -6.26
C ALA A 53 -28.19 -20.54 -6.85
N LEU A 54 -27.75 -20.24 -8.07
CA LEU A 54 -26.63 -20.94 -8.71
C LEU A 54 -25.34 -20.80 -7.88
N ARG A 55 -24.56 -21.88 -7.83
CA ARG A 55 -23.21 -21.83 -7.25
C ARG A 55 -22.31 -20.97 -8.13
N LYS A 56 -21.37 -20.25 -7.49
CA LYS A 56 -20.32 -19.54 -8.22
C LYS A 56 -19.47 -20.50 -9.06
N PRO A 57 -18.91 -20.06 -10.20
CA PRO A 57 -17.99 -20.87 -11.02
C PRO A 57 -16.80 -21.46 -10.25
N THR A 58 -16.15 -22.50 -10.77
CA THR A 58 -14.88 -23.00 -10.23
C THR A 58 -13.70 -22.16 -10.73
N VAL A 59 -12.71 -21.94 -9.89
CA VAL A 59 -11.52 -21.15 -10.25
C VAL A 59 -10.26 -21.90 -9.82
N LEU A 60 -9.28 -22.01 -10.70
CA LEU A 60 -7.92 -22.44 -10.34
C LEU A 60 -7.03 -21.20 -10.15
N LEU A 61 -6.37 -21.07 -9.00
CA LEU A 61 -5.32 -20.08 -8.79
C LEU A 61 -3.96 -20.69 -9.12
N ALA A 62 -3.27 -20.14 -10.11
CA ALA A 62 -1.94 -20.56 -10.51
C ALA A 62 -0.90 -19.60 -9.90
N ILE A 63 -0.16 -20.09 -8.90
CA ILE A 63 0.88 -19.35 -8.18
C ILE A 63 2.23 -19.98 -8.51
N ILE A 64 3.11 -19.22 -9.15
CA ILE A 64 4.47 -19.65 -9.50
C ILE A 64 5.43 -18.74 -8.75
N ALA A 65 6.26 -19.30 -7.89
CA ALA A 65 7.10 -18.53 -6.98
C ALA A 65 8.59 -18.80 -7.19
N ARG A 66 9.37 -17.72 -7.27
CA ARG A 66 10.82 -17.76 -7.24
C ARG A 66 11.37 -16.61 -6.40
N ASN A 67 12.14 -16.92 -5.36
CA ASN A 67 12.77 -15.97 -4.45
C ASN A 67 11.82 -14.87 -3.94
N ALA A 68 10.63 -15.28 -3.52
CA ALA A 68 9.53 -14.43 -3.12
C ALA A 68 9.30 -14.39 -1.59
N ALA A 69 10.26 -14.85 -0.77
CA ALA A 69 10.04 -15.01 0.67
C ALA A 69 9.62 -13.71 1.37
N SER A 70 10.14 -12.56 0.92
CA SER A 70 9.79 -11.23 1.45
C SER A 70 8.36 -10.80 1.11
N ALA A 71 7.84 -11.22 -0.05
CA ALA A 71 6.52 -10.83 -0.55
C ALA A 71 5.40 -11.77 -0.11
N LEU A 72 5.71 -13.06 0.02
CA LEU A 72 4.73 -14.13 0.25
C LEU A 72 3.77 -13.89 1.42
N PRO A 73 4.21 -13.46 2.63
CA PRO A 73 3.28 -13.28 3.74
C PRO A 73 2.12 -12.33 3.39
N HIS A 74 2.43 -11.18 2.80
CA HIS A 74 1.43 -10.17 2.42
C HIS A 74 0.62 -10.59 1.19
N PHE A 75 1.28 -11.18 0.19
CA PHE A 75 0.63 -11.73 -1.00
C PHE A 75 -0.42 -12.80 -0.64
N LEU A 76 -0.04 -13.79 0.18
CA LEU A 76 -0.91 -14.88 0.60
C LEU A 76 -2.08 -14.36 1.44
N GLY A 77 -1.84 -13.36 2.29
CA GLY A 77 -2.92 -12.66 3.00
C GLY A 77 -3.95 -12.06 2.04
N CYS A 78 -3.51 -11.45 0.93
CA CYS A 78 -4.42 -10.93 -0.09
C CYS A 78 -5.22 -12.06 -0.79
N VAL A 79 -4.58 -13.18 -1.12
CA VAL A 79 -5.24 -14.36 -1.70
C VAL A 79 -6.32 -14.92 -0.76
N GLU A 80 -6.02 -15.01 0.54
CA GLU A 80 -6.97 -15.43 1.57
C GLU A 80 -8.18 -14.51 1.66
N ARG A 81 -7.98 -13.20 1.51
CA ARG A 81 -9.03 -12.19 1.62
C ARG A 81 -9.90 -12.05 0.37
N LEU A 82 -9.54 -12.67 -0.76
CA LEU A 82 -10.43 -12.74 -1.93
C LEU A 82 -11.80 -13.30 -1.53
N ARG A 83 -12.85 -12.51 -1.73
CA ARG A 83 -14.25 -12.81 -1.39
C ARG A 83 -14.88 -13.72 -2.43
N TYR A 84 -14.35 -14.94 -2.47
CA TYR A 84 -14.80 -16.01 -3.32
C TYR A 84 -14.84 -17.31 -2.49
N PRO A 85 -15.85 -18.18 -2.64
CA PRO A 85 -15.96 -19.39 -1.83
C PRO A 85 -14.71 -20.25 -2.00
N LYS A 86 -13.94 -20.45 -0.93
CA LYS A 86 -12.69 -21.23 -0.98
C LYS A 86 -12.92 -22.67 -1.46
N SER A 87 -14.08 -23.25 -1.13
CA SER A 87 -14.55 -24.55 -1.65
C SER A 87 -14.84 -24.60 -3.15
N ARG A 88 -14.75 -23.45 -3.85
CA ARG A 88 -14.83 -23.32 -5.32
C ARG A 88 -13.48 -22.93 -5.94
N ILE A 89 -12.42 -22.86 -5.14
CA ILE A 89 -11.08 -22.48 -5.57
C ILE A 89 -10.14 -23.68 -5.43
N ALA A 90 -9.49 -24.07 -6.52
CA ALA A 90 -8.34 -24.97 -6.49
C ALA A 90 -7.04 -24.15 -6.48
N LEU A 91 -6.04 -24.62 -5.74
CA LEU A 91 -4.71 -24.03 -5.70
C LEU A 91 -3.74 -24.88 -6.52
N TRP A 92 -3.05 -24.25 -7.46
CA TRP A 92 -1.95 -24.85 -8.20
C TRP A 92 -0.70 -24.02 -7.90
N VAL A 93 0.21 -24.58 -7.12
CA VAL A 93 1.37 -23.84 -6.61
C VAL A 93 2.65 -24.56 -7.00
N ALA A 94 3.53 -23.84 -7.69
CA ALA A 94 4.84 -24.31 -8.09
C ALA A 94 5.94 -23.37 -7.62
N THR A 95 7.13 -23.92 -7.35
CA THR A 95 8.34 -23.13 -7.14
C THR A 95 9.37 -23.39 -8.23
N ASP A 96 10.26 -22.42 -8.43
CA ASP A 96 11.32 -22.44 -9.45
C ASP A 96 12.64 -21.97 -8.81
N HIS A 97 13.60 -22.88 -8.57
CA HIS A 97 14.98 -22.58 -8.15
C HIS A 97 15.11 -21.45 -7.11
N ASN A 98 14.73 -21.75 -5.86
CA ASN A 98 14.75 -20.79 -4.75
C ASN A 98 16.07 -20.83 -3.98
N ALA A 99 16.68 -19.66 -3.79
CA ALA A 99 17.81 -19.44 -2.88
C ALA A 99 17.37 -18.95 -1.49
N ASP A 100 16.10 -18.54 -1.33
CA ASP A 100 15.52 -18.07 -0.07
C ASP A 100 14.48 -19.05 0.50
N ASN A 101 13.74 -18.62 1.53
CA ASN A 101 12.78 -19.46 2.25
C ASN A 101 11.41 -19.63 1.55
N THR A 102 11.30 -19.26 0.26
CA THR A 102 10.03 -19.29 -0.50
C THR A 102 9.32 -20.64 -0.42
N THR A 103 10.06 -21.73 -0.64
CA THR A 103 9.46 -23.07 -0.67
C THR A 103 8.91 -23.48 0.70
N ALA A 104 9.58 -23.13 1.79
CA ALA A 104 9.12 -23.46 3.13
C ALA A 104 7.86 -22.66 3.52
N ILE A 105 7.81 -21.36 3.21
CA ILE A 105 6.64 -20.50 3.48
C ILE A 105 5.41 -21.03 2.74
N LEU A 106 5.55 -21.36 1.44
CA LEU A 106 4.44 -21.93 0.67
C LEU A 106 4.02 -23.30 1.21
N ARG A 107 4.97 -24.16 1.59
CA ARG A 107 4.66 -25.47 2.18
C ARG A 107 3.88 -25.34 3.49
N GLU A 108 4.29 -24.41 4.38
CA GLU A 108 3.58 -24.09 5.62
C GLU A 108 2.15 -23.62 5.31
N TRP A 109 2.03 -22.62 4.44
CA TRP A 109 0.73 -22.06 4.04
C TRP A 109 -0.21 -23.13 3.51
N LEU A 110 0.23 -23.91 2.51
CA LEU A 110 -0.58 -24.94 1.86
C LEU A 110 -1.05 -26.00 2.84
N LYS A 111 -0.17 -26.44 3.76
CA LYS A 111 -0.55 -27.39 4.81
C LYS A 111 -1.65 -26.85 5.72
N ASN A 112 -1.62 -25.55 6.01
CA ASN A 112 -2.56 -24.90 6.90
C ASN A 112 -3.91 -24.58 6.22
N VAL A 113 -3.90 -24.30 4.91
CA VAL A 113 -5.13 -23.92 4.17
C VAL A 113 -5.78 -25.06 3.39
N GLN A 114 -5.14 -26.22 3.25
CA GLN A 114 -5.60 -27.32 2.38
C GLN A 114 -7.08 -27.72 2.59
N ASN A 115 -7.59 -27.68 3.83
CA ASN A 115 -8.96 -28.07 4.15
C ASN A 115 -10.01 -26.98 3.83
N LEU A 116 -9.56 -25.76 3.51
CA LEU A 116 -10.44 -24.63 3.18
C LEU A 116 -10.70 -24.55 1.67
N TYR A 117 -9.71 -24.93 0.87
CA TYR A 117 -9.75 -24.88 -0.59
C TYR A 117 -10.31 -26.17 -1.18
N HIS A 118 -10.85 -26.10 -2.39
CA HIS A 118 -11.42 -27.27 -3.07
C HIS A 118 -10.39 -28.38 -3.30
N ASP A 119 -9.19 -27.98 -3.70
CA ASP A 119 -8.10 -28.86 -4.07
C ASP A 119 -6.78 -28.08 -3.96
N VAL A 120 -5.69 -28.80 -3.67
CA VAL A 120 -4.34 -28.23 -3.56
C VAL A 120 -3.36 -29.12 -4.30
N GLU A 121 -2.69 -28.54 -5.30
CA GLU A 121 -1.62 -29.15 -6.05
C GLU A 121 -0.30 -28.42 -5.79
N TRP A 122 0.69 -29.15 -5.27
CA TRP A 122 1.99 -28.62 -4.86
C TRP A 122 3.12 -29.20 -5.71
N ARG A 123 3.95 -28.33 -6.29
CA ARG A 123 5.04 -28.68 -7.21
C ARG A 123 6.34 -27.96 -6.82
N PRO A 124 7.05 -28.43 -5.80
CA PRO A 124 8.31 -27.81 -5.38
C PRO A 124 9.45 -28.12 -6.35
N MET A 125 10.26 -27.11 -6.61
CA MET A 125 11.61 -27.23 -7.17
C MET A 125 12.54 -26.36 -6.33
N GLU A 126 13.34 -27.00 -5.48
CA GLU A 126 14.36 -26.34 -4.65
C GLU A 126 15.75 -26.42 -5.31
N ASP A 127 16.07 -27.55 -5.93
CA ASP A 127 17.39 -27.81 -6.50
C ASP A 127 17.38 -27.95 -8.04
N PRO A 128 18.41 -27.39 -8.72
CA PRO A 128 19.42 -26.46 -8.19
C PRO A 128 18.80 -25.14 -7.68
N GLN A 129 19.55 -24.29 -6.97
CA GLN A 129 19.03 -23.00 -6.50
C GLN A 129 19.06 -21.89 -7.58
N SER A 130 19.67 -22.19 -8.73
CA SER A 130 19.94 -21.25 -9.81
C SER A 130 20.02 -21.94 -11.16
N TYR A 131 19.82 -21.19 -12.25
CA TYR A 131 20.15 -21.64 -13.60
C TYR A 131 21.65 -21.45 -13.87
N PRO A 132 22.33 -22.37 -14.59
CA PRO A 132 23.77 -22.25 -14.87
C PRO A 132 24.20 -20.97 -15.59
N GLU A 133 23.30 -20.39 -16.39
CA GLU A 133 23.54 -19.18 -17.19
C GLU A 133 23.17 -17.89 -16.45
N GLU A 134 22.66 -17.97 -15.22
CA GLU A 134 22.20 -16.79 -14.51
C GLU A 134 23.35 -16.04 -13.83
N MET A 135 23.40 -14.71 -13.98
CA MET A 135 24.40 -13.86 -13.32
C MET A 135 24.00 -13.47 -11.89
N GLY A 136 22.74 -13.69 -11.55
CA GLY A 136 22.14 -13.29 -10.28
C GLY A 136 20.65 -13.64 -10.25
N PRO A 137 19.99 -13.50 -9.09
CA PRO A 137 18.62 -13.97 -8.87
C PRO A 137 17.57 -13.26 -9.73
N LYS A 138 17.88 -12.06 -10.22
CA LYS A 138 17.01 -11.26 -11.10
C LYS A 138 17.38 -11.36 -12.57
N HIS A 139 18.41 -12.13 -12.94
CA HIS A 139 18.71 -12.42 -14.34
C HIS A 139 17.68 -13.41 -14.92
N TRP A 140 17.22 -13.14 -16.15
CA TRP A 140 16.27 -13.99 -16.87
C TRP A 140 16.92 -14.62 -18.11
N PRO A 141 17.67 -15.71 -17.96
CA PRO A 141 18.18 -16.45 -19.11
C PRO A 141 17.06 -17.18 -19.86
N THR A 142 17.32 -17.55 -21.11
CA THR A 142 16.40 -18.31 -21.97
C THR A 142 15.89 -19.60 -21.32
N SER A 143 16.75 -20.27 -20.55
CA SER A 143 16.41 -21.48 -19.78
C SER A 143 15.34 -21.21 -18.72
N ARG A 144 15.45 -20.10 -17.98
CA ARG A 144 14.43 -19.64 -17.02
C ARG A 144 13.11 -19.28 -17.71
N PHE A 145 13.15 -18.48 -18.78
CA PHE A 145 11.94 -18.15 -19.53
C PHE A 145 11.21 -19.41 -20.02
N THR A 146 11.96 -20.36 -20.57
CA THR A 146 11.43 -21.64 -21.04
C THR A 146 10.76 -22.41 -19.92
N HIS A 147 11.37 -22.47 -18.74
CA HIS A 147 10.83 -23.20 -17.60
C HIS A 147 9.54 -22.56 -17.06
N VAL A 148 9.53 -21.24 -16.85
CA VAL A 148 8.34 -20.50 -16.39
C VAL A 148 7.18 -20.65 -17.38
N MET A 149 7.44 -20.57 -18.69
CA MET A 149 6.41 -20.83 -19.70
C MET A 149 5.86 -22.26 -19.63
N LYS A 150 6.71 -23.26 -19.40
CA LYS A 150 6.27 -24.65 -19.18
C LYS A 150 5.43 -24.80 -17.91
N LEU A 151 5.77 -24.10 -16.82
CA LEU A 151 4.96 -24.09 -15.60
C LEU A 151 3.59 -23.43 -15.84
N ARG A 152 3.54 -22.26 -16.48
CA ARG A 152 2.27 -21.60 -16.84
C ARG A 152 1.42 -22.49 -17.76
N GLN A 153 2.05 -23.18 -18.72
CA GLN A 153 1.37 -24.14 -19.59
C GLN A 153 0.82 -25.35 -18.82
N ALA A 154 1.57 -25.88 -17.85
CA ALA A 154 1.15 -26.98 -17.00
C ALA A 154 -0.04 -26.57 -16.12
N ALA A 155 -0.02 -25.37 -15.53
CA ALA A 155 -1.14 -24.83 -14.76
C ALA A 155 -2.41 -24.66 -15.61
N LEU A 156 -2.28 -24.14 -16.83
CA LEU A 156 -3.40 -24.02 -17.78
C LEU A 156 -3.98 -25.39 -18.13
N ARG A 157 -3.13 -26.41 -18.33
CA ARG A 157 -3.56 -27.77 -18.61
C ARG A 157 -4.28 -28.39 -17.41
N ALA A 158 -3.71 -28.25 -16.21
CA ALA A 158 -4.30 -28.73 -14.96
C ALA A 158 -5.69 -28.10 -14.71
N ALA A 159 -5.86 -26.81 -15.00
CA ALA A 159 -7.16 -26.14 -14.89
C ALA A 159 -8.22 -26.76 -15.82
N ARG A 160 -7.84 -27.08 -17.06
CA ARG A 160 -8.73 -27.76 -18.02
C ARG A 160 -9.05 -29.19 -17.57
N GLU A 161 -8.05 -29.96 -17.13
CA GLU A 161 -8.22 -31.34 -16.65
C GLU A 161 -9.11 -31.42 -15.39
N LYS A 162 -9.05 -30.40 -14.53
CA LYS A 162 -9.91 -30.28 -13.33
C LYS A 162 -11.29 -29.67 -13.62
N TRP A 163 -11.63 -29.40 -14.89
CA TRP A 163 -12.89 -28.74 -15.27
C TRP A 163 -13.12 -27.41 -14.53
N SER A 164 -12.06 -26.62 -14.37
CA SER A 164 -12.17 -25.28 -13.82
C SER A 164 -12.83 -24.35 -14.83
N ASP A 165 -13.83 -23.57 -14.40
CA ASP A 165 -14.46 -22.57 -15.25
C ASP A 165 -13.49 -21.42 -15.60
N TYR A 166 -12.59 -21.09 -14.66
CA TYR A 166 -11.58 -20.04 -14.82
C TYR A 166 -10.22 -20.47 -14.29
N VAL A 167 -9.16 -19.83 -14.79
CA VAL A 167 -7.82 -19.84 -14.17
C VAL A 167 -7.32 -18.42 -13.97
N LEU A 168 -6.88 -18.09 -12.75
CA LEU A 168 -6.25 -16.82 -12.41
C LEU A 168 -4.75 -17.06 -12.20
N PHE A 169 -3.92 -16.46 -13.05
CA PHE A 169 -2.47 -16.43 -12.86
C PHE A 169 -2.09 -15.27 -11.95
N LEU A 170 -1.21 -15.54 -10.98
CA LEU A 170 -0.78 -14.58 -9.96
C LEU A 170 0.75 -14.61 -9.81
N ASP A 171 1.44 -13.53 -10.15
CA ASP A 171 2.82 -13.33 -9.68
C ASP A 171 2.80 -12.99 -8.17
N THR A 172 3.74 -13.55 -7.43
CA THR A 172 3.77 -13.59 -5.94
C THR A 172 4.08 -12.27 -5.26
N ASP A 173 4.37 -11.23 -6.01
CA ASP A 173 4.65 -9.87 -5.54
C ASP A 173 3.49 -8.90 -5.84
N ASN A 174 2.41 -9.36 -6.46
CA ASN A 174 1.21 -8.56 -6.71
C ASN A 174 0.26 -8.56 -5.51
N LEU A 175 0.02 -7.38 -4.94
CA LEU A 175 -0.86 -7.20 -3.80
C LEU A 175 -2.29 -6.92 -4.27
N LEU A 176 -3.12 -7.96 -4.40
CA LEU A 176 -4.56 -7.82 -4.68
C LEU A 176 -5.31 -7.31 -3.45
N THR A 177 -5.23 -6.00 -3.21
CA THR A 177 -5.84 -5.34 -2.04
C THR A 177 -7.36 -5.28 -2.12
N ASN A 178 -7.94 -5.35 -3.33
CA ASN A 178 -9.39 -5.41 -3.49
C ASN A 178 -9.89 -6.86 -3.39
N PRO A 179 -10.65 -7.23 -2.33
CA PRO A 179 -11.10 -8.60 -2.14
C PRO A 179 -12.14 -9.04 -3.18
N GLU A 180 -12.78 -8.12 -3.91
CA GLU A 180 -13.76 -8.42 -4.96
C GLU A 180 -13.13 -8.65 -6.34
N THR A 181 -11.80 -8.53 -6.48
CA THR A 181 -11.08 -8.61 -7.78
C THR A 181 -11.56 -9.78 -8.65
N LEU A 182 -11.65 -10.99 -8.09
CA LEU A 182 -12.07 -12.17 -8.86
C LEU A 182 -13.52 -12.06 -9.35
N ASN A 183 -14.44 -11.56 -8.53
CA ASN A 183 -15.84 -11.37 -8.93
C ASN A 183 -15.98 -10.33 -10.04
N LEU A 184 -15.23 -9.22 -9.91
CA LEU A 184 -15.24 -8.11 -10.86
C LEU A 184 -14.69 -8.55 -12.23
N LEU A 185 -13.56 -9.25 -12.25
CA LEU A 185 -12.97 -9.75 -13.51
C LEU A 185 -13.87 -10.79 -14.19
N ILE A 186 -14.52 -11.67 -13.41
CA ILE A 186 -15.52 -12.62 -13.93
C ILE A 186 -16.69 -11.87 -14.58
N ALA A 187 -17.15 -10.78 -13.97
CA ALA A 187 -18.28 -9.98 -14.46
C ALA A 187 -17.99 -9.25 -15.78
N GLU A 188 -16.72 -8.95 -16.09
CA GLU A 188 -16.34 -8.35 -17.39
C GLU A 188 -16.60 -9.29 -18.59
N ASN A 189 -16.80 -10.59 -18.35
CA ASN A 189 -17.14 -11.59 -19.36
C ASN A 189 -16.17 -11.54 -20.56
N LYS A 190 -14.86 -11.52 -20.28
CA LYS A 190 -13.79 -11.56 -21.29
C LYS A 190 -13.07 -12.91 -21.23
N THR A 191 -12.56 -13.35 -22.38
CA THR A 191 -11.76 -14.59 -22.43
C THR A 191 -10.44 -14.44 -21.68
N LEU A 192 -9.82 -13.24 -21.75
CA LEU A 192 -8.53 -12.94 -21.15
C LEU A 192 -8.53 -11.50 -20.63
N VAL A 193 -8.47 -11.31 -19.32
CA VAL A 193 -8.59 -10.00 -18.66
C VAL A 193 -7.68 -9.86 -17.45
N ALA A 194 -7.00 -8.72 -17.32
CA ALA A 194 -6.21 -8.36 -16.15
C ALA A 194 -6.87 -7.23 -15.34
N PRO A 195 -6.74 -7.25 -14.01
CA PRO A 195 -6.92 -6.06 -13.20
C PRO A 195 -5.74 -5.11 -13.41
N MET A 196 -5.99 -3.80 -13.55
CA MET A 196 -4.93 -2.81 -13.56
C MET A 196 -4.37 -2.64 -12.15
N LEU A 197 -3.08 -2.92 -12.01
CA LEU A 197 -2.36 -2.83 -10.75
C LEU A 197 -1.53 -1.53 -10.68
N GLU A 198 -1.51 -0.94 -9.49
CA GLU A 198 -0.82 0.31 -9.19
C GLU A 198 0.66 0.06 -8.88
N SER A 199 1.55 0.86 -9.46
CA SER A 199 2.97 0.85 -9.14
C SER A 199 3.51 2.26 -8.99
N ARG A 200 4.78 2.35 -8.61
CA ARG A 200 5.55 3.59 -8.66
C ARG A 200 5.60 4.14 -10.10
N PHE A 201 5.50 5.46 -10.22
CA PHE A 201 5.54 6.18 -11.50
C PHE A 201 4.47 5.67 -12.50
N LEU A 202 4.86 5.54 -13.78
CA LEU A 202 4.00 5.15 -14.88
C LEU A 202 4.14 3.68 -15.28
N TYR A 203 4.91 2.85 -14.56
CA TYR A 203 4.93 1.42 -14.82
C TYR A 203 3.55 0.80 -14.56
N SER A 204 3.24 -0.32 -15.22
CA SER A 204 1.98 -1.03 -15.04
C SER A 204 2.06 -2.44 -15.61
N ASN A 205 1.05 -3.25 -15.33
CA ASN A 205 0.94 -4.63 -15.81
C ASN A 205 0.33 -4.78 -17.20
N PHE A 206 0.43 -3.77 -18.06
CA PHE A 206 -0.10 -3.78 -19.42
C PHE A 206 0.61 -2.80 -20.35
N TRP A 207 0.55 -3.07 -21.65
CA TRP A 207 1.03 -2.16 -22.69
C TRP A 207 -0.13 -1.66 -23.55
N CYS A 208 -0.21 -0.36 -23.84
CA CYS A 208 -1.24 0.21 -24.74
C CYS A 208 -0.90 0.08 -26.23
N GLY A 209 0.35 -0.22 -26.57
CA GLY A 209 0.82 -0.27 -27.94
C GLY A 209 2.06 -1.15 -28.03
N ILE A 210 2.28 -1.71 -29.22
CA ILE A 210 3.52 -2.40 -29.54
C ILE A 210 4.06 -1.98 -30.91
N THR A 211 5.36 -2.12 -31.10
CA THR A 211 6.03 -1.98 -32.40
C THR A 211 5.82 -3.24 -33.26
N PRO A 212 6.10 -3.20 -34.57
CA PRO A 212 6.07 -4.40 -35.42
C PRO A 212 7.01 -5.52 -34.93
N GLN A 213 8.09 -5.14 -34.24
CA GLN A 213 9.07 -6.06 -33.63
C GLN A 213 8.63 -6.59 -32.25
N GLY A 214 7.44 -6.20 -31.77
CA GLY A 214 6.86 -6.72 -30.54
C GLY A 214 7.10 -5.86 -29.30
N TYR A 215 7.99 -4.85 -29.35
CA TYR A 215 8.38 -4.03 -28.19
C TYR A 215 7.30 -3.04 -27.74
N TYR A 216 7.44 -2.54 -26.51
CA TYR A 216 6.55 -1.54 -25.95
C TYR A 216 6.47 -0.30 -26.85
N LYS A 217 5.25 0.23 -26.98
CA LYS A 217 5.00 1.52 -27.60
C LYS A 217 4.01 2.30 -26.76
N ARG A 218 4.47 3.41 -26.17
CA ARG A 218 3.59 4.34 -25.45
C ARG A 218 2.62 4.99 -26.42
N THR A 219 1.34 4.99 -26.07
CA THR A 219 0.27 5.68 -26.80
C THR A 219 -0.34 6.79 -25.95
N LEU A 220 -1.11 7.68 -26.57
CA LEU A 220 -1.83 8.76 -25.88
C LEU A 220 -2.87 8.23 -24.88
N ASP A 221 -3.39 7.02 -25.11
CA ASP A 221 -4.35 6.36 -24.22
C ASP A 221 -3.72 5.87 -22.91
N TYR A 222 -2.42 5.56 -22.92
CA TYR A 222 -1.74 4.97 -21.76
C TYR A 222 -1.87 5.80 -20.48
N PRO A 223 -1.45 7.09 -20.43
CA PRO A 223 -1.60 7.89 -19.22
C PRO A 223 -3.08 8.08 -18.83
N LEU A 224 -4.00 8.13 -19.80
CA LEU A 224 -5.42 8.29 -19.52
C LEU A 224 -6.00 7.07 -18.78
N ILE A 225 -5.61 5.87 -19.18
CA ILE A 225 -6.00 4.62 -18.53
C ILE A 225 -5.27 4.47 -17.19
N ARG A 226 -3.93 4.65 -17.18
CA ARG A 226 -3.06 4.42 -16.03
C ARG A 226 -3.31 5.36 -14.85
N GLU A 227 -3.81 6.56 -15.11
CA GLU A 227 -4.12 7.58 -14.09
C GLU A 227 -5.63 7.69 -13.82
N TRP A 228 -6.42 6.68 -14.21
CA TRP A 228 -7.89 6.65 -14.02
C TRP A 228 -8.65 7.85 -14.61
N LYS A 229 -8.04 8.62 -15.53
CA LYS A 229 -8.72 9.68 -16.28
C LYS A 229 -9.78 9.11 -17.24
N ARG A 230 -9.59 7.87 -17.69
CA ARG A 230 -10.56 7.07 -18.42
C ARG A 230 -10.73 5.72 -17.73
N THR A 231 -11.91 5.46 -17.19
CA THR A 231 -12.23 4.20 -16.49
C THR A 231 -12.99 3.23 -17.39
N GLY A 232 -12.71 1.93 -17.28
CA GLY A 232 -13.32 0.90 -18.11
C GLY A 232 -12.51 -0.39 -18.20
N CYS A 233 -12.86 -1.21 -19.19
CA CYS A 233 -12.12 -2.41 -19.56
C CYS A 233 -11.68 -2.28 -21.03
N PHE A 234 -10.38 -2.14 -21.26
CA PHE A 234 -9.81 -1.71 -22.54
C PHE A 234 -9.10 -2.85 -23.23
N ALA A 235 -9.31 -2.97 -24.55
CA ALA A 235 -8.51 -3.85 -25.39
C ALA A 235 -7.07 -3.34 -25.44
N VAL A 236 -6.12 -4.21 -25.12
CA VAL A 236 -4.69 -3.89 -25.10
C VAL A 236 -3.88 -5.00 -25.78
N PRO A 237 -2.75 -4.69 -26.43
CA PRO A 237 -1.93 -5.69 -27.09
C PRO A 237 -1.21 -6.64 -26.14
N MET A 238 -1.08 -6.30 -24.86
CA MET A 238 -0.41 -7.15 -23.86
C MET A 238 -0.85 -6.81 -22.43
N ILE A 239 -1.03 -7.86 -21.62
CA ILE A 239 -1.20 -7.83 -20.16
C ILE A 239 -0.21 -8.82 -19.55
N HIS A 240 0.21 -8.60 -18.31
CA HIS A 240 1.06 -9.53 -17.60
C HIS A 240 0.81 -9.55 -16.08
N SER A 241 1.60 -10.35 -15.37
CA SER A 241 1.68 -10.48 -13.92
C SER A 241 0.46 -11.06 -13.20
N THR A 242 -0.71 -10.43 -13.31
CA THR A 242 -1.96 -11.01 -12.80
C THR A 242 -3.04 -10.91 -13.86
N PHE A 243 -3.66 -12.03 -14.22
CA PHE A 243 -4.75 -12.06 -15.19
C PHE A 243 -5.61 -13.33 -15.08
N LEU A 244 -6.88 -13.17 -15.46
CA LEU A 244 -7.91 -14.21 -15.47
C LEU A 244 -8.16 -14.70 -16.90
N VAL A 245 -8.29 -16.02 -17.05
CA VAL A 245 -8.73 -16.68 -18.28
C VAL A 245 -10.07 -17.37 -18.05
N ASP A 246 -11.06 -17.11 -18.91
CA ASP A 246 -12.34 -17.82 -18.93
C ASP A 246 -12.22 -19.08 -19.81
N LEU A 247 -12.17 -20.25 -19.15
CA LEU A 247 -11.97 -21.55 -19.81
C LEU A 247 -13.26 -22.12 -20.40
N ARG A 248 -14.42 -21.54 -20.08
CA ARG A 248 -15.71 -21.97 -20.63
C ARG A 248 -15.91 -21.51 -22.07
N LYS A 249 -15.14 -20.52 -22.51
CA LYS A 249 -15.20 -20.00 -23.88
C LYS A 249 -14.37 -20.88 -24.80
N GLU A 250 -14.96 -21.36 -25.89
CA GLU A 250 -14.29 -22.23 -26.87
C GLU A 250 -12.96 -21.64 -27.38
N ALA A 251 -12.90 -20.31 -27.59
CA ALA A 251 -11.68 -19.63 -27.99
C ALA A 251 -10.49 -19.91 -27.06
N SER A 252 -10.72 -20.05 -25.75
CA SER A 252 -9.68 -20.29 -24.75
C SER A 252 -8.92 -21.62 -24.97
N THR A 253 -9.49 -22.57 -25.71
CA THR A 253 -8.83 -23.85 -26.04
C THR A 253 -7.56 -23.67 -26.85
N LYS A 254 -7.47 -22.60 -27.64
CA LYS A 254 -6.33 -22.22 -28.47
C LYS A 254 -5.21 -21.51 -27.70
N LEU A 255 -5.45 -21.08 -26.46
CA LEU A 255 -4.43 -20.43 -25.63
C LEU A 255 -3.34 -21.43 -25.23
N MET A 256 -2.09 -20.97 -25.33
CA MET A 256 -0.90 -21.72 -24.97
C MET A 256 0.22 -20.76 -24.52
N PHE A 257 0.96 -21.18 -23.50
CA PHE A 257 2.20 -20.52 -23.06
C PHE A 257 3.43 -21.21 -23.65
N TYR A 258 3.33 -22.52 -23.94
CA TYR A 258 4.44 -23.32 -24.45
C TYR A 258 3.93 -24.52 -25.28
N PRO A 259 4.62 -24.94 -26.35
CA PRO A 259 5.78 -24.28 -26.98
C PRO A 259 5.43 -22.91 -27.57
N PRO A 260 6.41 -22.02 -27.82
CA PRO A 260 6.17 -20.81 -28.60
C PRO A 260 5.56 -21.14 -29.97
N HIS A 261 4.78 -20.21 -30.51
CA HIS A 261 4.21 -20.36 -31.85
C HIS A 261 5.33 -20.49 -32.89
N GLN A 262 5.12 -21.29 -33.93
CA GLN A 262 6.13 -21.56 -34.97
C GLN A 262 6.62 -20.27 -35.69
N ASP A 263 5.73 -19.28 -35.81
CA ASP A 263 6.02 -17.99 -36.45
C ASP A 263 6.57 -16.93 -35.48
N TYR A 264 6.89 -17.30 -34.23
CA TYR A 264 7.41 -16.36 -33.25
C TYR A 264 8.85 -15.96 -33.59
N THR A 265 9.06 -14.66 -33.79
CA THR A 265 10.35 -14.09 -34.23
C THR A 265 10.82 -12.91 -33.36
N TRP A 266 10.07 -12.59 -32.31
CA TRP A 266 10.42 -11.51 -31.38
C TRP A 266 11.43 -11.97 -30.32
N SER A 267 11.86 -11.04 -29.47
CA SER A 267 12.72 -11.35 -28.32
C SER A 267 12.10 -12.43 -27.43
N PHE A 268 12.93 -13.36 -26.96
CA PHE A 268 12.46 -14.50 -26.21
C PHE A 268 12.17 -14.12 -24.75
N ASP A 269 10.91 -13.81 -24.48
CA ASP A 269 10.40 -13.36 -23.18
C ASP A 269 9.00 -13.96 -22.97
N ASP A 270 8.67 -14.37 -21.74
CA ASP A 270 7.45 -15.13 -21.45
C ASP A 270 6.16 -14.33 -21.70
N ILE A 271 6.16 -13.04 -21.41
CA ILE A 271 4.99 -12.16 -21.60
C ILE A 271 4.81 -11.81 -23.08
N MET A 272 5.92 -11.61 -23.81
CA MET A 272 5.88 -11.37 -25.26
C MET A 272 5.41 -12.60 -26.05
N VAL A 273 5.94 -13.79 -25.70
CA VAL A 273 5.54 -15.07 -26.32
C VAL A 273 4.05 -15.33 -26.09
N PHE A 274 3.56 -15.12 -24.87
CA PHE A 274 2.14 -15.33 -24.56
C PHE A 274 1.24 -14.31 -25.27
N ALA A 275 1.63 -13.05 -25.33
CA ALA A 275 0.88 -12.01 -26.04
C ALA A 275 0.79 -12.31 -27.55
N PHE A 276 1.89 -12.75 -28.17
CA PHE A 276 1.91 -13.18 -29.56
C PHE A 276 1.01 -14.39 -29.78
N SER A 277 1.15 -15.43 -28.95
CA SER A 277 0.35 -16.65 -29.04
C SER A 277 -1.16 -16.35 -28.93
N SER A 278 -1.55 -15.52 -27.97
CA SER A 278 -2.94 -15.08 -27.78
C SER A 278 -3.48 -14.37 -29.04
N ARG A 279 -2.66 -13.53 -29.69
CA ARG A 279 -3.04 -12.85 -30.93
C ARG A 279 -3.22 -13.83 -32.09
N GLN A 280 -2.30 -14.78 -32.27
CA GLN A 280 -2.42 -15.80 -33.32
C GLN A 280 -3.65 -16.70 -33.10
N ALA A 281 -4.04 -16.92 -31.85
CA ALA A 281 -5.27 -17.60 -31.49
C ALA A 281 -6.55 -16.75 -31.73
N GLY A 282 -6.42 -15.49 -32.13
CA GLY A 282 -7.53 -14.55 -32.34
C GLY A 282 -8.15 -14.03 -31.03
N ILE A 283 -7.38 -14.03 -29.94
CA ILE A 283 -7.88 -13.70 -28.59
C ILE A 283 -7.36 -12.33 -28.16
N GLN A 284 -8.31 -11.43 -27.91
CA GLN A 284 -8.02 -10.08 -27.41
C GLN A 284 -7.76 -10.11 -25.90
N MET A 285 -6.66 -9.48 -25.48
CA MET A 285 -6.37 -9.17 -24.08
C MET A 285 -7.06 -7.89 -23.63
N PHE A 286 -7.50 -7.86 -22.37
CA PHE A 286 -8.14 -6.69 -21.78
C PHE A 286 -7.51 -6.28 -20.46
N ILE A 287 -7.39 -4.98 -20.20
CA ILE A 287 -7.02 -4.41 -18.90
C ILE A 287 -8.22 -3.68 -18.31
N CYS A 288 -8.57 -3.94 -17.05
CA CYS A 288 -9.67 -3.29 -16.36
C CYS A 288 -9.18 -2.36 -15.26
N ASN A 289 -9.63 -1.10 -15.26
CA ASN A 289 -9.32 -0.11 -14.23
C ASN A 289 -10.60 0.52 -13.61
N ARG A 290 -11.74 -0.18 -13.68
CA ARG A 290 -13.00 0.31 -13.07
C ARG A 290 -12.90 0.52 -11.57
N GLU A 291 -12.06 -0.29 -10.92
CA GLU A 291 -11.79 -0.26 -9.49
C GLU A 291 -10.28 -0.17 -9.28
N HIS A 292 -9.88 0.16 -8.06
CA HIS A 292 -8.50 0.01 -7.61
C HIS A 292 -8.28 -1.43 -7.14
N TYR A 293 -7.65 -2.26 -7.96
CA TYR A 293 -7.57 -3.70 -7.71
C TYR A 293 -6.43 -4.12 -6.79
N GLY A 294 -5.30 -3.41 -6.85
CA GLY A 294 -4.10 -3.83 -6.15
C GLY A 294 -2.85 -3.09 -6.59
N PHE A 295 -1.70 -3.57 -6.12
CA PHE A 295 -0.40 -2.98 -6.36
C PHE A 295 0.60 -4.00 -6.91
N LEU A 296 1.62 -3.53 -7.63
CA LEU A 296 2.77 -4.32 -8.04
C LEU A 296 4.07 -3.51 -7.87
N PRO A 297 5.20 -4.16 -7.51
CA PRO A 297 6.49 -3.51 -7.46
C PRO A 297 7.05 -3.23 -8.86
N MET A 298 8.01 -2.31 -8.93
CA MET A 298 8.80 -2.09 -10.14
C MET A 298 9.71 -3.31 -10.40
N PRO A 299 9.89 -3.76 -11.65
CA PRO A 299 10.84 -4.82 -11.97
C PRO A 299 12.26 -4.35 -11.69
N LEU A 300 13.08 -5.26 -11.17
CA LEU A 300 14.49 -5.01 -10.91
C LEU A 300 15.38 -5.34 -12.11
N LYS A 301 16.56 -4.72 -12.14
CA LYS A 301 17.63 -5.00 -13.10
C LYS A 301 18.28 -6.35 -12.79
N SER A 302 18.89 -6.95 -13.82
CA SER A 302 19.44 -8.31 -13.76
C SER A 302 20.52 -8.54 -12.68
N HIS A 303 21.29 -7.51 -12.33
CA HIS A 303 22.38 -7.56 -11.35
C HIS A 303 21.92 -7.28 -9.91
N GLN A 304 20.66 -6.91 -9.69
CA GLN A 304 20.17 -6.56 -8.36
C GLN A 304 19.94 -7.79 -7.49
N THR A 305 20.03 -7.58 -6.19
CA THR A 305 20.04 -8.65 -5.18
C THR A 305 18.64 -8.95 -4.62
N LEU A 306 18.51 -10.05 -3.87
CA LEU A 306 17.28 -10.37 -3.14
C LEU A 306 16.98 -9.37 -2.01
N GLN A 307 18.01 -8.74 -1.45
CA GLN A 307 17.83 -7.68 -0.46
C GLN A 307 17.17 -6.45 -1.09
N GLU A 308 17.63 -6.04 -2.28
CA GLU A 308 17.03 -4.92 -3.01
C GLU A 308 15.60 -5.25 -3.48
N GLU A 309 15.30 -6.51 -3.76
CA GLU A 309 13.93 -6.99 -4.00
C GLU A 309 13.04 -6.83 -2.78
N ALA A 310 13.53 -7.23 -1.60
CA ALA A 310 12.81 -7.05 -0.35
C ALA A 310 12.56 -5.56 -0.05
N GLU A 311 13.56 -4.70 -0.24
CA GLU A 311 13.42 -3.24 -0.09
C GLU A 311 12.39 -2.64 -1.06
N ASN A 312 12.39 -3.09 -2.31
CA ASN A 312 11.44 -2.65 -3.33
C ASN A 312 10.00 -3.11 -3.04
N PHE A 313 9.85 -4.34 -2.54
CA PHE A 313 8.56 -4.84 -2.09
C PHE A 313 8.05 -4.07 -0.87
N VAL A 314 8.90 -3.84 0.14
CA VAL A 314 8.54 -3.03 1.32
C VAL A 314 8.11 -1.63 0.91
N HIS A 315 8.79 -1.00 -0.04
CA HIS A 315 8.37 0.30 -0.56
C HIS A 315 6.96 0.25 -1.19
N THR A 316 6.67 -0.78 -1.98
CA THR A 316 5.33 -0.97 -2.57
C THR A 316 4.27 -1.19 -1.51
N LEU A 317 4.59 -1.98 -0.47
CA LEU A 317 3.72 -2.25 0.67
C LEU A 317 3.35 -0.96 1.43
N ILE A 318 4.34 -0.11 1.74
CA ILE A 318 4.09 1.12 2.49
C ILE A 318 3.37 2.20 1.67
N GLU A 319 3.61 2.26 0.36
CA GLU A 319 2.84 3.13 -0.54
C GLU A 319 1.38 2.69 -0.63
N ALA A 320 1.13 1.38 -0.66
CA ALA A 320 -0.23 0.83 -0.69
C ALA A 320 -1.06 1.15 0.57
N MET A 321 -0.40 1.46 1.69
CA MET A 321 -1.02 1.80 2.98
C MET A 321 -1.25 3.30 3.17
N ILE A 322 -0.95 4.17 2.19
CA ILE A 322 -1.15 5.62 2.35
C ILE A 322 -2.64 5.96 2.52
N ASP A 323 -3.47 5.46 1.61
CA ASP A 323 -4.91 5.76 1.55
C ASP A 323 -5.80 4.57 1.90
N ARG A 324 -5.19 3.46 2.35
CA ARG A 324 -5.88 2.20 2.57
C ARG A 324 -5.50 1.60 3.91
N PRO A 325 -6.36 0.74 4.48
CA PRO A 325 -6.03 -0.03 5.66
C PRO A 325 -4.71 -0.80 5.48
N PRO A 326 -3.98 -1.06 6.58
CA PRO A 326 -2.79 -1.90 6.55
C PRO A 326 -3.03 -3.22 5.83
N ILE A 327 -2.08 -3.62 5.00
CA ILE A 327 -2.12 -4.91 4.32
C ILE A 327 -1.59 -5.94 5.32
N GLU A 328 -2.47 -6.74 5.89
CA GLU A 328 -2.05 -7.75 6.87
C GLU A 328 -1.44 -8.98 6.20
N PRO A 329 -0.39 -9.58 6.77
CA PRO A 329 0.13 -10.85 6.29
C PRO A 329 -0.89 -11.99 6.46
N SER A 330 -0.61 -13.12 5.82
CA SER A 330 -1.35 -14.36 6.01
C SER A 330 -1.32 -14.80 7.48
N GLN A 331 -2.48 -15.21 8.00
CA GLN A 331 -2.59 -15.79 9.34
C GLN A 331 -2.14 -17.26 9.40
N TYR A 332 -1.84 -17.86 8.23
CA TYR A 332 -1.48 -19.27 8.09
C TYR A 332 0.01 -19.48 7.82
N VAL A 333 0.82 -18.43 7.95
CA VAL A 333 2.29 -18.51 7.85
C VAL A 333 2.94 -17.81 9.03
N SER A 334 4.12 -18.31 9.41
CA SER A 334 4.94 -17.67 10.42
C SER A 334 5.71 -16.50 9.80
N VAL A 335 5.50 -15.29 10.32
CA VAL A 335 6.25 -14.10 9.91
C VAL A 335 7.32 -13.80 10.96
N PRO A 336 8.62 -13.81 10.59
CA PRO A 336 9.68 -13.44 11.53
C PRO A 336 9.44 -12.04 12.10
N PRO A 337 9.68 -11.84 13.42
CA PRO A 337 9.62 -10.50 13.99
C PRO A 337 10.70 -9.64 13.35
N LYS A 338 10.37 -8.38 13.07
CA LYS A 338 11.34 -7.39 12.61
C LYS A 338 12.13 -6.86 13.78
N HIS A 339 13.32 -6.34 13.51
CA HIS A 339 14.22 -5.79 14.53
C HIS A 339 14.52 -4.32 14.26
N PRO A 340 13.60 -3.41 14.62
CA PRO A 340 13.78 -1.99 14.35
C PRO A 340 14.99 -1.41 15.08
N ASP A 341 15.75 -0.57 14.37
CA ASP A 341 16.90 0.17 14.91
C ASP A 341 16.76 1.68 14.67
N LYS A 342 17.68 2.47 15.24
CA LYS A 342 17.68 3.93 15.13
C LYS A 342 18.60 4.46 14.03
N MET A 343 19.09 3.62 13.11
CA MET A 343 19.94 4.04 11.97
C MET A 343 21.19 4.86 12.34
N GLY A 344 21.72 4.70 13.56
CA GLY A 344 22.86 5.49 14.06
C GLY A 344 22.49 6.85 14.68
N PHE A 345 21.20 7.18 14.80
CA PHE A 345 20.71 8.29 15.62
C PHE A 345 20.53 7.86 17.09
N ASP A 346 20.66 8.80 18.01
CA ASP A 346 20.42 8.54 19.44
C ASP A 346 18.93 8.33 19.73
N GLU A 347 18.09 9.08 19.01
CA GLU A 347 16.63 8.96 19.02
C GLU A 347 16.03 9.35 17.67
N ILE A 348 14.94 8.68 17.31
CA ILE A 348 14.08 9.06 16.20
C ILE A 348 12.72 9.41 16.79
N PHE A 349 12.25 10.63 16.59
CA PHE A 349 10.96 11.10 17.07
C PHE A 349 9.96 11.18 15.93
N MET A 350 8.74 10.69 16.19
CA MET A 350 7.58 10.92 15.33
C MET A 350 6.58 11.83 16.04
N ILE A 351 6.32 13.00 15.47
CA ILE A 351 5.32 13.94 15.94
C ILE A 351 3.95 13.48 15.47
N ASN A 352 3.03 13.25 16.40
CA ASN A 352 1.66 12.88 16.07
C ASN A 352 0.68 13.46 17.09
N LEU A 353 -0.42 14.03 16.60
CA LEU A 353 -1.52 14.49 17.44
C LEU A 353 -2.22 13.30 18.11
N LYS A 354 -2.52 13.40 19.42
CA LYS A 354 -3.17 12.32 20.18
C LYS A 354 -4.41 11.75 19.48
N ARG A 355 -5.21 12.64 18.89
CA ARG A 355 -6.47 12.32 18.21
C ARG A 355 -6.31 11.67 16.83
N ARG A 356 -5.15 11.79 16.17
CA ARG A 356 -4.88 11.25 14.81
C ARG A 356 -4.34 9.82 14.90
N LYS A 357 -5.17 8.91 15.43
CA LYS A 357 -4.84 7.47 15.53
C LYS A 357 -4.68 6.83 14.15
N ASP A 358 -5.49 7.26 13.18
CA ASP A 358 -5.40 6.88 11.77
C ASP A 358 -3.98 7.05 11.22
N ARG A 359 -3.38 8.23 11.39
CA ARG A 359 -2.02 8.53 10.92
C ARG A 359 -0.97 7.79 11.73
N ARG A 360 -1.17 7.69 13.04
CA ARG A 360 -0.25 6.98 13.95
C ARG A 360 -0.13 5.51 13.57
N ASP A 361 -1.25 4.81 13.44
CA ASP A 361 -1.27 3.37 13.20
C ASP A 361 -0.62 3.05 11.84
N ARG A 362 -0.93 3.86 10.81
CA ARG A 362 -0.27 3.80 9.51
C ARG A 362 1.25 3.99 9.63
N MET A 363 1.70 5.06 10.29
CA MET A 363 3.13 5.36 10.40
C MET A 363 3.89 4.33 11.22
N LEU A 364 3.32 3.84 12.32
CA LEU A 364 3.93 2.77 13.11
C LEU A 364 4.10 1.50 12.28
N ARG A 365 3.11 1.15 11.46
CA ARG A 365 3.25 0.02 10.53
C ARG A 365 4.33 0.29 9.48
N THR A 366 4.31 1.46 8.84
CA THR A 366 5.30 1.86 7.84
C THR A 366 6.73 1.84 8.37
N LEU A 367 6.97 2.31 9.59
CA LEU A 367 8.29 2.32 10.23
C LEU A 367 8.70 0.92 10.67
N TYR A 368 7.76 0.11 11.19
CA TYR A 368 8.02 -1.30 11.51
C TYR A 368 8.41 -2.09 10.25
N GLU A 369 7.72 -1.90 9.13
CA GLU A 369 8.04 -2.58 7.87
C GLU A 369 9.43 -2.21 7.32
N GLN A 370 9.90 -0.99 7.61
CA GLN A 370 11.24 -0.52 7.26
C GLN A 370 12.30 -0.79 8.34
N GLU A 371 11.93 -1.46 9.44
CA GLU A 371 12.80 -1.74 10.59
C GLU A 371 13.40 -0.46 11.21
N ILE A 372 12.57 0.55 11.40
CA ILE A 372 12.94 1.83 12.01
C ILE A 372 12.25 1.95 13.38
N ALA A 373 13.08 2.00 14.44
CA ALA A 373 12.63 2.25 15.79
C ALA A 373 12.29 3.73 15.95
N VAL A 374 11.17 4.04 16.62
CA VAL A 374 10.71 5.41 16.79
C VAL A 374 10.11 5.63 18.17
N LYS A 375 10.32 6.83 18.71
CA LYS A 375 9.62 7.35 19.88
C LYS A 375 8.51 8.28 19.45
N ILE A 376 7.28 7.96 19.82
CA ILE A 376 6.11 8.81 19.55
C ILE A 376 6.15 10.00 20.51
N VAL A 377 5.97 11.20 19.96
CA VAL A 377 5.78 12.44 20.72
C VAL A 377 4.34 12.88 20.54
N GLU A 378 3.61 13.02 21.65
CA GLU A 378 2.26 13.58 21.63
C GLU A 378 2.36 15.06 21.27
N ALA A 379 1.94 15.39 20.04
CA ALA A 379 1.97 16.76 19.54
C ALA A 379 0.99 17.64 20.31
N VAL A 380 1.35 18.91 20.47
CA VAL A 380 0.50 19.92 21.10
C VAL A 380 -0.69 20.21 20.18
N ASP A 381 -1.87 19.92 20.68
CA ASP A 381 -3.11 20.16 19.95
C ASP A 381 -3.47 21.64 19.96
N GLY A 382 -3.24 22.32 18.83
CA GLY A 382 -3.62 23.72 18.66
C GLY A 382 -5.10 24.00 18.92
N LYS A 383 -6.00 23.03 18.68
CA LYS A 383 -7.44 23.20 18.97
C LYS A 383 -7.75 23.17 20.47
N ALA A 384 -6.85 22.60 21.28
CA ALA A 384 -6.98 22.54 22.73
C ALA A 384 -6.30 23.73 23.44
N LEU A 385 -5.49 24.52 22.73
CA LEU A 385 -4.85 25.71 23.29
C LEU A 385 -5.89 26.80 23.55
N ASN A 386 -5.80 27.48 24.69
CA ASN A 386 -6.61 28.65 25.05
C ASN A 386 -5.76 29.90 25.35
N ALA A 387 -6.40 31.07 25.37
CA ALA A 387 -5.71 32.35 25.57
C ALA A 387 -4.92 32.41 26.90
N SER A 388 -5.41 31.79 27.97
CA SER A 388 -4.72 31.75 29.27
C SER A 388 -3.44 30.93 29.21
N GLN A 389 -3.44 29.81 28.48
CA GLN A 389 -2.25 28.99 28.26
C GLN A 389 -1.20 29.71 27.42
N LEU A 390 -1.61 30.38 26.34
CA LEU A 390 -0.71 31.16 25.50
C LEU A 390 -0.02 32.27 26.31
N LYS A 391 -0.80 32.99 27.14
CA LYS A 391 -0.27 34.02 28.04
C LYS A 391 0.67 33.44 29.11
N ALA A 392 0.36 32.26 29.65
CA ALA A 392 1.21 31.61 30.65
C ALA A 392 2.56 31.14 30.06
N LEU A 393 2.59 30.82 28.76
CA LEU A 393 3.81 30.52 28.01
C LEU A 393 4.54 31.76 27.48
N SER A 394 4.00 32.97 27.72
CA SER A 394 4.51 34.22 27.16
C SER A 394 4.66 34.17 25.63
N ILE A 395 3.66 33.59 24.96
CA ILE A 395 3.64 33.51 23.50
C ILE A 395 3.09 34.81 22.94
N ASP A 396 3.96 35.56 22.27
CA ASP A 396 3.64 36.76 21.51
C ASP A 396 4.08 36.56 20.06
N MET A 397 3.24 36.97 19.11
CA MET A 397 3.62 36.92 17.70
C MET A 397 4.66 37.97 17.35
N LEU A 398 5.53 37.65 16.38
CA LEU A 398 6.45 38.64 15.82
C LEU A 398 5.67 39.86 15.27
N PRO A 399 5.98 41.10 15.69
CA PRO A 399 5.24 42.27 15.27
C PRO A 399 5.26 42.50 13.74
N GLY A 400 4.06 42.53 13.15
CA GLY A 400 3.89 42.71 11.71
C GLY A 400 3.91 41.43 10.90
N TYR A 401 4.02 40.26 11.54
CA TYR A 401 3.87 38.98 10.84
C TYR A 401 2.45 38.85 10.24
N ARG A 402 2.44 38.41 8.99
CA ARG A 402 1.27 37.98 8.23
C ARG A 402 1.70 36.78 7.39
N ASP A 403 0.90 35.73 7.41
CA ASP A 403 1.09 34.59 6.53
C ASP A 403 1.17 35.07 5.07
N PRO A 404 2.21 34.70 4.30
CA PRO A 404 2.42 35.24 2.97
C PRO A 404 1.29 34.95 1.96
N TYR A 405 0.50 33.89 2.19
CA TYR A 405 -0.50 33.40 1.25
C TYR A 405 -1.93 33.83 1.61
N SER A 406 -2.24 33.77 2.89
CA SER A 406 -3.56 34.05 3.46
C SER A 406 -3.64 35.41 4.14
N SER A 407 -2.50 36.09 4.34
CA SER A 407 -2.41 37.43 4.95
C SER A 407 -3.09 37.51 6.33
N ARG A 408 -3.17 36.38 7.05
CA ARG A 408 -3.66 36.27 8.43
C ARG A 408 -2.51 36.20 9.43
N PRO A 409 -2.77 36.45 10.73
CA PRO A 409 -1.86 36.06 11.80
C PRO A 409 -1.75 34.53 11.97
N LEU A 410 -0.91 34.10 12.91
CA LEU A 410 -0.75 32.70 13.30
C LEU A 410 -2.09 32.06 13.69
N THR A 411 -2.28 30.80 13.31
CA THR A 411 -3.33 29.95 13.89
C THR A 411 -2.81 29.27 15.15
N ARG A 412 -3.73 28.81 16.01
CA ARG A 412 -3.34 27.99 17.16
C ARG A 412 -2.77 26.63 16.74
N GLY A 413 -3.18 26.11 15.59
CA GLY A 413 -2.59 24.93 14.97
C GLY A 413 -1.11 25.11 14.65
N GLU A 414 -0.72 26.25 14.07
CA GLU A 414 0.68 26.61 13.81
C GLU A 414 1.48 26.77 15.11
N ILE A 415 0.88 27.37 16.15
CA ILE A 415 1.48 27.45 17.48
C ILE A 415 1.69 26.03 18.07
N GLY A 416 0.69 25.16 17.98
CA GLY A 416 0.79 23.78 18.45
C GLY A 416 1.87 22.98 17.70
N CYS A 417 2.00 23.19 16.38
CA CYS A 417 3.09 22.64 15.60
C CYS A 417 4.45 23.11 16.13
N PHE A 418 4.64 24.43 16.25
CA PHE A 418 5.88 25.01 16.79
C PHE A 418 6.26 24.44 18.16
N LEU A 419 5.30 24.40 19.09
CA LEU A 419 5.52 23.88 20.44
C LEU A 419 5.92 22.41 20.44
N SER A 420 5.37 21.61 19.53
CA SER A 420 5.72 20.19 19.38
C SER A 420 7.18 20.00 18.99
N HIS A 421 7.68 20.79 18.02
CA HIS A 421 9.09 20.78 17.65
C HIS A 421 9.99 21.34 18.76
N TYR A 422 9.57 22.44 19.40
CA TYR A 422 10.32 23.05 20.50
C TYR A 422 10.52 22.09 21.68
N TYR A 423 9.49 21.33 22.07
CA TYR A 423 9.63 20.35 23.14
C TYR A 423 10.56 19.20 22.78
N ILE A 424 10.64 18.81 21.50
CA ILE A 424 11.66 17.87 21.04
C ILE A 424 13.05 18.48 21.16
N TRP A 425 13.27 19.72 20.72
CA TRP A 425 14.56 20.39 20.91
C TRP A 425 14.96 20.44 22.38
N LYS A 426 14.00 20.75 23.27
CA LYS A 426 14.23 20.73 24.72
C LYS A 426 14.61 19.34 25.22
N GLU A 427 13.96 18.29 24.71
CA GLU A 427 14.29 16.92 25.04
C GLU A 427 15.70 16.53 24.56
N VAL A 428 16.07 16.90 23.33
CA VAL A 428 17.42 16.71 22.77
C VAL A 428 18.48 17.31 23.69
N VAL A 429 18.30 18.56 24.11
CA VAL A 429 19.25 19.26 24.99
C VAL A 429 19.25 18.64 26.40
N ASN A 430 18.09 18.38 26.97
CA ASN A 430 17.98 17.84 28.34
C ASN A 430 18.58 16.43 28.46
N ARG A 431 18.51 15.61 27.40
CA ARG A 431 19.05 14.26 27.36
C ARG A 431 20.49 14.18 26.82
N GLY A 432 21.03 15.27 26.27
CA GLY A 432 22.35 15.26 25.64
C GLY A 432 22.39 14.39 24.38
N LEU A 433 21.37 14.44 23.53
CA LEU A 433 21.33 13.67 22.29
C LEU A 433 22.14 14.39 21.20
N GLU A 434 23.19 13.76 20.69
CA GLU A 434 24.11 14.34 19.70
C GLU A 434 23.49 14.40 18.31
N LYS A 435 22.84 13.31 17.87
CA LYS A 435 22.19 13.20 16.55
C LYS A 435 20.76 12.69 16.70
N THR A 436 19.78 13.50 16.32
CA THR A 436 18.35 13.15 16.41
C THR A 436 17.66 13.30 15.07
N LEU A 437 16.77 12.36 14.74
CA LEU A 437 15.87 12.47 13.58
C LEU A 437 14.45 12.80 14.04
N VAL A 438 13.80 13.76 13.37
CA VAL A 438 12.40 14.15 13.63
C VAL A 438 11.61 13.97 12.34
N ILE A 439 10.45 13.32 12.44
CA ILE A 439 9.50 13.11 11.33
C ILE A 439 8.07 13.42 11.76
N GLU A 440 7.26 13.93 10.84
CA GLU A 440 5.81 14.13 11.01
C GLU A 440 5.01 12.87 10.65
N ASP A 441 3.71 12.84 10.98
CA ASP A 441 2.85 11.65 10.85
C ASP A 441 2.16 11.47 9.49
N ASP A 442 2.22 12.47 8.62
CA ASP A 442 1.55 12.50 7.30
C ASP A 442 2.53 12.46 6.14
N VAL A 443 3.65 11.78 6.35
CA VAL A 443 4.70 11.60 5.35
C VAL A 443 4.68 10.22 4.68
N ARG A 444 5.32 10.15 3.51
CA ARG A 444 5.70 8.94 2.78
C ARG A 444 7.19 8.98 2.47
N PHE A 445 7.78 7.81 2.24
CA PHE A 445 9.22 7.62 2.19
C PHE A 445 9.72 7.33 0.78
N GLU A 446 10.86 7.91 0.41
CA GLU A 446 11.54 7.60 -0.84
C GLU A 446 11.98 6.13 -0.87
N HIS A 447 12.03 5.53 -2.07
CA HIS A 447 12.55 4.18 -2.24
C HIS A 447 13.99 4.09 -1.68
N GLN A 448 14.24 3.06 -0.86
CA GLN A 448 15.50 2.85 -0.14
C GLN A 448 15.84 3.95 0.87
N PHE A 449 14.82 4.56 1.47
CA PHE A 449 14.95 5.61 2.49
C PHE A 449 16.05 5.32 3.53
N LYS A 450 15.94 4.20 4.26
CA LYS A 450 16.88 3.81 5.32
C LYS A 450 18.33 3.78 4.81
N ARG A 451 18.58 3.07 3.70
CA ARG A 451 19.90 2.94 3.08
C ARG A 451 20.46 4.30 2.62
N LYS A 452 19.63 5.13 1.98
CA LYS A 452 20.02 6.45 1.49
C LYS A 452 20.35 7.41 2.63
N LEU A 453 19.54 7.42 3.70
CA LEU A 453 19.77 8.28 4.86
C LEU A 453 21.04 7.87 5.61
N MET A 454 21.21 6.57 5.88
CA MET A 454 22.43 6.07 6.55
C MET A 454 23.68 6.43 5.74
N LYS A 455 23.67 6.19 4.42
CA LYS A 455 24.79 6.56 3.54
C LYS A 455 25.09 8.06 3.57
N LEU A 456 24.06 8.91 3.57
CA LEU A 456 24.22 10.35 3.67
C LEU A 456 24.87 10.75 5.00
N MET A 457 24.41 10.19 6.12
CA MET A 457 24.98 10.47 7.44
C MET A 457 26.43 9.98 7.57
N ASP A 458 26.75 8.82 6.98
CA ASP A 458 28.12 8.30 6.93
C ASP A 458 29.05 9.21 6.12
N ASP A 459 28.59 9.72 4.97
CA ASP A 459 29.37 10.63 4.12
C ASP A 459 29.63 11.97 4.81
N ILE A 460 28.64 12.48 5.55
CA ILE A 460 28.76 13.69 6.36
C ILE A 460 29.82 13.50 7.46
N GLU A 461 29.81 12.35 8.13
CA GLU A 461 30.78 12.02 9.18
C GLU A 461 32.21 11.87 8.61
N GLN A 462 32.35 11.19 7.46
CA GLN A 462 33.63 11.04 6.76
C GLN A 462 34.20 12.38 6.27
N ALA A 463 33.34 13.28 5.78
CA ALA A 463 33.72 14.61 5.36
C ALA A 463 33.99 15.56 6.54
N GLN A 464 33.71 15.14 7.78
CA GLN A 464 33.78 15.96 8.99
C GLN A 464 33.01 17.28 8.82
N LEU A 465 31.87 17.22 8.13
CA LEU A 465 31.04 18.39 7.89
C LEU A 465 30.36 18.80 9.19
N ASP A 466 30.54 20.06 9.57
CA ASP A 466 29.85 20.64 10.71
C ASP A 466 28.43 21.06 10.31
N TRP A 467 27.42 20.36 10.85
CA TRP A 467 26.01 20.54 10.53
C TRP A 467 25.16 20.63 11.79
N GLU A 468 24.06 21.37 11.70
CA GLU A 468 23.15 21.59 12.83
C GLU A 468 21.71 21.23 12.51
N LEU A 469 21.31 21.37 11.25
CA LEU A 469 20.01 20.97 10.73
C LEU A 469 20.18 20.38 9.33
N ILE A 470 19.57 19.21 9.07
CA ILE A 470 19.49 18.64 7.72
C ILE A 470 18.05 18.31 7.41
N TYR A 471 17.44 19.02 6.46
CA TYR A 471 16.12 18.65 5.96
C TYR A 471 16.19 17.34 5.17
N ILE A 472 15.27 16.42 5.47
CA ILE A 472 15.05 15.20 4.67
C ILE A 472 13.69 15.22 3.97
N GLY A 473 12.77 16.07 4.43
CA GLY A 473 11.51 16.37 3.77
C GLY A 473 11.11 17.83 4.04
N ARG A 474 10.94 18.61 2.97
CA ARG A 474 10.50 20.00 3.00
C ARG A 474 9.88 20.40 1.65
N LYS A 475 9.29 21.58 1.59
CA LYS A 475 8.90 22.27 0.37
C LYS A 475 9.92 23.35 0.02
N ARG A 476 10.57 23.19 -1.13
CA ARG A 476 11.47 24.22 -1.69
C ARG A 476 10.63 25.37 -2.23
N MET A 477 10.92 26.59 -1.77
CA MET A 477 10.17 27.78 -2.20
C MET A 477 10.80 28.46 -3.41
N GLN A 478 12.09 28.20 -3.66
CA GLN A 478 12.80 28.59 -4.87
C GLN A 478 13.28 27.34 -5.61
N VAL A 479 12.83 27.16 -6.86
CA VAL A 479 13.18 26.00 -7.70
C VAL A 479 13.80 26.39 -9.05
N GLN A 480 13.85 27.68 -9.37
CA GLN A 480 14.39 28.16 -10.66
C GLN A 480 15.92 28.01 -10.74
N GLN A 481 16.60 27.99 -9.60
CA GLN A 481 18.05 27.79 -9.52
C GLN A 481 18.32 26.61 -8.58
N PRO A 482 19.24 25.70 -8.95
CA PRO A 482 19.63 24.62 -8.07
C PRO A 482 20.32 25.19 -6.82
N GLU A 483 20.01 24.60 -5.66
CA GLU A 483 20.72 24.91 -4.42
C GLU A 483 22.18 24.46 -4.52
N LYS A 484 23.05 25.10 -3.75
CA LYS A 484 24.49 24.89 -3.81
C LYS A 484 24.84 23.54 -3.19
N ALA A 485 25.43 22.65 -3.97
CA ALA A 485 25.94 21.36 -3.49
C ALA A 485 27.06 21.53 -2.46
N VAL A 486 27.07 20.66 -1.45
CA VAL A 486 28.14 20.60 -0.46
C VAL A 486 29.32 19.80 -1.04
N PRO A 487 30.54 20.38 -1.10
CA PRO A 487 31.69 19.65 -1.61
C PRO A 487 31.96 18.37 -0.80
N ASN A 488 32.35 17.30 -1.50
CA ASN A 488 32.72 15.99 -0.92
C ASN A 488 31.60 15.21 -0.21
N VAL A 489 30.38 15.74 -0.13
CA VAL A 489 29.22 15.02 0.39
C VAL A 489 28.18 14.90 -0.73
N MET A 490 28.00 13.68 -1.22
CA MET A 490 27.01 13.41 -2.27
C MET A 490 25.59 13.59 -1.73
N ASN A 491 24.69 14.07 -2.58
CA ASN A 491 23.26 14.24 -2.26
C ASN A 491 22.96 15.20 -1.10
N LEU A 492 23.82 16.20 -0.88
CA LEU A 492 23.63 17.24 0.13
C LEU A 492 23.81 18.63 -0.48
N VAL A 493 22.91 19.55 -0.14
CA VAL A 493 22.96 20.96 -0.56
C VAL A 493 22.82 21.88 0.67
N GLU A 494 23.33 23.12 0.54
CA GLU A 494 23.02 24.20 1.49
C GLU A 494 21.52 24.52 1.39
N ALA A 495 20.79 24.51 2.52
CA ALA A 495 19.35 24.74 2.51
C ALA A 495 19.04 26.21 2.20
N ASP A 496 18.07 26.45 1.32
CA ASP A 496 17.51 27.78 1.06
C ASP A 496 16.14 27.97 1.73
N TYR A 497 15.39 29.00 1.35
CA TYR A 497 14.06 29.28 1.89
C TYR A 497 13.12 28.08 1.69
N SER A 498 12.56 27.63 2.81
CA SER A 498 11.90 26.33 2.92
C SER A 498 10.58 26.48 3.66
N TYR A 499 9.58 25.74 3.21
CA TYR A 499 8.32 25.50 3.93
C TYR A 499 8.19 24.05 4.31
N TRP A 500 7.27 23.76 5.23
CA TRP A 500 7.02 22.42 5.78
C TRP A 500 8.21 21.82 6.54
N THR A 501 7.88 21.13 7.63
CA THR A 501 8.86 20.47 8.52
C THR A 501 8.68 18.95 8.53
N LEU A 502 8.30 18.37 7.38
CA LEU A 502 7.95 16.95 7.20
C LEU A 502 8.96 16.00 7.86
N GLY A 503 10.25 16.31 7.74
CA GLY A 503 11.28 15.67 8.55
C GLY A 503 12.65 16.30 8.40
N TYR A 504 13.43 16.24 9.47
CA TYR A 504 14.80 16.74 9.53
C TYR A 504 15.64 16.00 10.57
N ALA A 505 16.96 15.92 10.33
CA ALA A 505 17.93 15.61 11.38
C ALA A 505 18.37 16.90 12.07
N ILE A 506 18.61 16.85 13.37
CA ILE A 506 19.09 17.97 14.18
C ILE A 506 20.21 17.50 15.12
N SER A 507 21.25 18.33 15.25
CA SER A 507 22.33 18.09 16.22
C SER A 507 22.00 18.67 17.59
N PHE A 508 22.72 18.24 18.62
CA PHE A 508 22.64 18.84 19.96
C PHE A 508 22.81 20.38 19.91
N GLN A 509 23.85 20.85 19.20
CA GLN A 509 24.14 22.28 19.06
C GLN A 509 23.04 23.02 18.31
N GLY A 510 22.51 22.43 17.24
CA GLY A 510 21.38 22.99 16.50
C GLY A 510 20.16 23.20 17.41
N ALA A 511 19.80 22.20 18.22
CA ALA A 511 18.70 22.31 19.17
C ALA A 511 18.95 23.42 20.21
N GLN A 512 20.17 23.56 20.74
CA GLN A 512 20.52 24.63 21.67
C GLN A 512 20.35 26.02 21.05
N LYS A 513 20.80 26.23 19.80
CA LYS A 513 20.65 27.51 19.10
C LYS A 513 19.19 27.88 18.89
N LEU A 514 18.36 26.92 18.46
CA LEU A 514 16.93 27.16 18.24
C LEU A 514 16.19 27.51 19.54
N ILE A 515 16.54 26.89 20.67
CA ILE A 515 15.99 27.24 21.98
C ILE A 515 16.48 28.61 22.45
N GLY A 516 17.79 28.87 22.32
CA GLY A 516 18.46 30.10 22.74
C GLY A 516 18.02 31.34 21.95
N ALA A 517 17.34 31.17 20.82
CA ALA A 517 16.71 32.25 20.08
C ALA A 517 15.52 32.90 20.82
N GLU A 518 15.04 32.26 21.89
CA GLU A 518 13.87 32.67 22.69
C GLU A 518 12.66 33.00 21.81
N PRO A 519 12.14 32.02 21.04
CA PRO A 519 11.15 32.28 19.99
C PRO A 519 9.76 32.63 20.51
N PHE A 520 9.44 32.37 21.78
CA PHE A 520 8.06 32.52 22.28
C PHE A 520 7.57 33.97 22.29
N SER A 521 8.43 34.94 22.62
CA SER A 521 8.06 36.37 22.66
C SER A 521 8.03 37.05 21.27
N LYS A 522 8.38 36.30 20.22
CA LYS A 522 8.50 36.79 18.83
C LYS A 522 8.19 35.67 17.84
N MET A 523 7.12 34.92 18.12
CA MET A 523 6.82 33.66 17.45
C MET A 523 6.49 33.86 15.97
N LEU A 524 7.05 32.95 15.17
CA LEU A 524 6.72 32.68 13.77
C LEU A 524 6.29 31.20 13.68
N PRO A 525 5.59 30.77 12.62
CA PRO A 525 5.47 29.35 12.33
C PRO A 525 6.86 28.69 12.25
N VAL A 526 6.95 27.40 12.58
CA VAL A 526 8.24 26.71 12.66
C VAL A 526 9.00 26.75 11.33
N ASP A 527 8.29 26.67 10.22
CA ASP A 527 8.84 26.69 8.87
C ASP A 527 9.19 28.11 8.36
N GLU A 528 8.76 29.17 9.04
CA GLU A 528 9.27 30.53 8.83
C GLU A 528 10.43 30.85 9.79
N PHE A 529 10.35 30.35 11.02
CA PHE A 529 11.38 30.51 12.05
C PHE A 529 12.70 29.85 11.65
N LEU A 530 12.68 28.59 11.18
CA LEU A 530 13.91 27.89 10.82
C LEU A 530 14.71 28.66 9.74
N PRO A 531 14.14 29.10 8.60
CA PRO A 531 14.84 29.94 7.63
C PRO A 531 15.42 31.25 8.17
N VAL A 532 14.77 31.86 9.17
CA VAL A 532 15.35 33.04 9.84
C VAL A 532 16.66 32.66 10.53
N MET A 533 16.70 31.52 11.22
CA MET A 533 17.87 31.09 11.99
C MET A 533 19.10 30.74 11.14
N TYR A 534 18.95 30.51 9.83
CA TYR A 534 20.07 30.29 8.89
C TYR A 534 20.17 31.35 7.79
N ASN A 535 19.63 32.56 8.01
CA ASN A 535 19.71 33.73 7.11
C ASN A 535 19.18 33.50 5.68
N LYS A 536 18.12 32.70 5.51
CA LYS A 536 17.50 32.43 4.20
C LYS A 536 16.04 32.87 4.11
N HIS A 537 15.56 33.65 5.07
CA HIS A 537 14.20 34.17 5.03
C HIS A 537 14.10 35.38 4.08
N PRO A 538 13.09 35.46 3.18
CA PRO A 538 12.99 36.53 2.19
C PRO A 538 12.62 37.90 2.78
N VAL A 539 11.99 37.92 3.95
CA VAL A 539 11.62 39.17 4.66
C VAL A 539 12.70 39.54 5.67
N ALA A 540 13.53 40.54 5.33
CA ALA A 540 14.62 41.04 6.17
C ALA A 540 14.15 41.50 7.56
N LYS A 541 12.99 42.16 7.62
CA LYS A 541 12.40 42.65 8.88
C LYS A 541 12.17 41.54 9.91
N TYR A 542 11.86 40.31 9.49
CA TYR A 542 11.67 39.21 10.45
C TYR A 542 13.01 38.76 11.04
N MET A 543 14.06 38.77 10.23
CA MET A 543 15.41 38.41 10.67
C MET A 543 15.99 39.40 11.69
N GLU A 544 15.61 40.68 11.63
CA GLU A 544 16.05 41.72 12.57
C GLU A 544 15.68 41.41 14.04
N TYR A 545 14.63 40.63 14.30
CA TYR A 545 14.21 40.26 15.66
C TYR A 545 15.05 39.15 16.31
N TYR A 546 15.93 38.50 15.54
CA TYR A 546 16.74 37.38 15.97
C TYR A 546 18.20 37.70 15.72
N GLU A 547 18.97 38.09 16.74
CA GLU A 547 20.37 38.54 16.53
C GLU A 547 21.30 37.40 16.10
N SER A 548 21.24 36.26 16.78
CA SER A 548 22.03 35.06 16.48
C SER A 548 21.31 34.19 15.44
N ARG A 549 21.78 34.24 14.19
CA ARG A 549 21.23 33.50 13.03
C ARG A 549 22.32 32.70 12.32
N ASP A 550 23.05 31.91 13.07
CA ASP A 550 24.23 31.16 12.62
C ASP A 550 23.98 29.65 12.53
N LEU A 551 22.71 29.23 12.38
CA LEU A 551 22.35 27.83 12.24
C LEU A 551 22.91 27.25 10.92
N LYS A 552 23.65 26.15 10.99
CA LYS A 552 24.22 25.46 9.82
C LYS A 552 23.19 24.47 9.24
N ALA A 553 22.39 24.96 8.29
CA ALA A 553 21.29 24.22 7.68
C ALA A 553 21.62 23.67 6.29
N PHE A 554 21.36 22.38 6.10
CA PHE A 554 21.52 21.65 4.85
C PHE A 554 20.22 20.91 4.49
N SER A 555 20.19 20.32 3.30
CA SER A 555 19.08 19.50 2.83
C SER A 555 19.60 18.32 2.02
N ALA A 556 18.98 17.15 2.20
CA ALA A 556 19.16 16.04 1.27
C ALA A 556 18.65 16.44 -0.12
N GLU A 557 19.38 16.05 -1.16
CA GLU A 557 19.01 16.24 -2.58
C GLU A 557 19.33 14.98 -3.38
N PRO A 558 18.33 14.22 -3.88
CA PRO A 558 16.90 14.47 -3.72
C PRO A 558 16.42 14.29 -2.27
N LEU A 559 15.27 14.89 -1.95
CA LEU A 559 14.58 14.67 -0.69
C LEU A 559 14.29 13.18 -0.45
N LEU A 560 14.20 12.79 0.81
CA LEU A 560 14.01 11.41 1.24
C LEU A 560 12.60 11.16 1.80
N VAL A 561 11.88 12.22 2.13
CA VAL A 561 10.54 12.20 2.71
C VAL A 561 9.66 13.21 1.98
N TYR A 562 8.43 12.81 1.68
CA TYR A 562 7.45 13.60 0.95
C TYR A 562 6.11 13.60 1.70
N PRO A 563 5.21 14.58 1.50
CA PRO A 563 3.89 14.49 2.08
C PRO A 563 3.11 13.34 1.42
N THR A 564 2.22 12.72 2.18
CA THR A 564 1.24 11.76 1.63
C THR A 564 0.33 12.42 0.60
N HIS A 565 -0.12 13.64 0.90
CA HIS A 565 -0.98 14.44 0.03
C HIS A 565 -0.44 15.85 -0.09
N TYR A 566 -0.45 16.37 -1.31
CA TYR A 566 -0.17 17.77 -1.56
C TYR A 566 -1.43 18.62 -1.42
N THR A 567 -1.23 19.90 -1.13
CA THR A 567 -2.28 20.91 -1.12
C THR A 567 -3.17 20.84 -2.36
N GLY A 568 -4.49 20.72 -2.16
CA GLY A 568 -5.48 20.68 -3.24
C GLY A 568 -5.71 19.30 -3.85
N GLN A 569 -4.97 18.26 -3.42
CA GLN A 569 -5.28 16.88 -3.77
C GLN A 569 -6.47 16.36 -2.94
N PRO A 570 -7.34 15.50 -3.51
CA PRO A 570 -8.34 14.76 -2.72
C PRO A 570 -7.67 14.06 -1.54
N GLY A 571 -8.26 14.14 -0.34
CA GLY A 571 -7.68 13.56 0.88
C GLY A 571 -6.71 14.46 1.66
N TYR A 572 -6.28 15.61 1.09
CA TYR A 572 -5.46 16.57 1.83
C TYR A 572 -6.22 17.19 3.01
N LEU A 573 -5.65 17.06 4.21
CA LEU A 573 -6.16 17.66 5.44
C LEU A 573 -5.01 18.25 6.26
N SER A 574 -5.09 19.55 6.55
CA SER A 574 -4.12 20.26 7.40
C SER A 574 -4.72 20.57 8.76
N ASP A 575 -4.15 19.97 9.82
CA ASP A 575 -4.54 20.24 11.22
C ASP A 575 -3.96 21.58 11.74
N THR A 576 -2.95 22.14 11.05
CA THR A 576 -2.38 23.46 11.39
C THR A 576 -3.21 24.61 10.84
N GLU A 577 -3.80 24.43 9.64
CA GLU A 577 -4.55 25.48 8.95
C GLU A 577 -6.06 25.50 9.28
N THR A 578 -6.60 24.47 9.95
CA THR A 578 -8.05 24.31 10.23
C THR A 578 -8.43 24.56 11.71
N SER A 579 -7.84 25.58 12.33
CA SER A 579 -8.03 25.89 13.77
C SER A 579 -8.45 27.35 13.99
N THR A 580 -8.50 27.86 15.23
CA THR A 580 -8.81 29.28 15.46
C THR A 580 -7.58 30.16 15.29
N ILE A 581 -7.77 31.45 15.01
CA ILE A 581 -6.66 32.41 15.03
C ILE A 581 -6.12 32.59 16.47
N TRP A 582 -4.85 32.98 16.58
CA TRP A 582 -4.13 33.01 17.86
C TRP A 582 -4.83 33.84 18.96
N ASP A 583 -5.35 35.03 18.62
CA ASP A 583 -5.92 36.04 19.53
C ASP A 583 -7.45 36.03 19.61
N ASN A 584 -8.13 35.17 18.86
CA ASN A 584 -9.59 35.13 18.86
C ASN A 584 -10.16 33.71 18.66
N GLU A 585 -10.80 33.21 19.71
CA GLU A 585 -11.38 31.86 19.77
C GLU A 585 -12.68 31.73 18.97
N THR A 586 -13.31 32.84 18.60
CA THR A 586 -14.57 32.82 17.85
C THR A 586 -14.37 32.76 16.33
N VAL A 587 -13.14 32.95 15.85
CA VAL A 587 -12.82 32.96 14.42
C VAL A 587 -12.14 31.63 14.06
N SER A 588 -12.95 30.67 13.62
CA SER A 588 -12.47 29.42 13.03
C SER A 588 -11.92 29.67 11.62
N THR A 589 -10.77 29.11 11.30
CA THR A 589 -10.27 29.06 9.93
C THR A 589 -10.73 27.76 9.28
N ASP A 590 -11.79 27.80 8.48
CA ASP A 590 -12.16 26.71 7.58
C ASP A 590 -11.75 27.14 6.17
N TRP A 591 -10.45 27.10 5.90
CA TRP A 591 -9.89 27.61 4.66
C TRP A 591 -10.02 26.59 3.55
N ASP A 592 -11.18 26.61 2.91
CA ASP A 592 -11.40 25.98 1.62
C ASP A 592 -10.61 26.77 0.55
N ARG A 593 -9.45 26.23 0.13
CA ARG A 593 -8.47 26.88 -0.80
C ARG A 593 -9.02 27.11 -2.22
N THR A 594 -10.31 26.85 -2.47
CA THR A 594 -10.97 27.01 -3.77
C THR A 594 -11.12 28.47 -4.24
N HIS A 595 -11.07 29.47 -3.34
CA HIS A 595 -11.48 30.85 -3.65
C HIS A 595 -10.41 31.95 -3.59
N SER A 596 -9.14 31.65 -3.27
CA SER A 596 -8.07 32.66 -3.24
C SER A 596 -7.26 32.71 -4.55
N TRP A 597 -7.16 33.91 -5.15
CA TRP A 597 -6.36 34.15 -6.37
C TRP A 597 -4.86 33.85 -6.16
N LYS A 598 -4.34 34.05 -4.93
CA LYS A 598 -2.98 33.68 -4.53
C LYS A 598 -2.78 32.17 -4.38
N SER A 599 -3.84 31.41 -4.06
CA SER A 599 -3.80 29.93 -4.00
C SER A 599 -3.66 29.29 -5.39
N ARG A 600 -4.12 29.95 -6.47
CA ARG A 600 -3.86 29.50 -7.85
C ARG A 600 -2.39 29.60 -8.24
N GLN A 601 -1.69 30.63 -7.74
CA GLN A 601 -0.25 30.80 -7.92
C GLN A 601 0.53 29.69 -7.18
N GLN A 602 0.05 29.28 -6.00
CA GLN A 602 0.57 28.11 -5.29
C GLN A 602 0.32 26.79 -6.03
N GLY A 603 -0.80 26.65 -6.75
CA GLY A 603 -1.08 25.51 -7.64
C GLY A 603 -0.15 25.43 -8.87
N GLN A 604 0.28 26.58 -9.40
CA GLN A 604 1.29 26.67 -10.47
C GLN A 604 2.71 26.37 -9.95
N ILE A 605 3.13 26.99 -8.84
CA ILE A 605 4.40 26.65 -8.16
C ILE A 605 4.40 25.19 -7.73
N HIS A 606 3.26 24.63 -7.32
CA HIS A 606 3.10 23.20 -6.99
C HIS A 606 3.38 22.29 -8.20
N SER A 607 3.06 22.70 -9.42
CA SER A 607 3.36 21.88 -10.60
C SER A 607 4.86 21.81 -10.93
N GLU A 608 5.61 22.85 -10.56
CA GLU A 608 7.06 23.01 -10.76
C GLU A 608 7.90 22.52 -9.55
N ALA A 609 7.35 22.61 -8.34
CA ALA A 609 7.97 22.17 -7.08
C ALA A 609 7.57 20.74 -6.67
N GLN A 610 6.63 20.12 -7.39
CA GLN A 610 6.58 18.67 -7.44
C GLN A 610 7.89 18.22 -8.10
N ASN A 611 8.75 17.54 -7.35
CA ASN A 611 9.88 16.80 -7.91
C ASN A 611 9.33 15.67 -8.78
N LYS A 612 8.81 16.00 -9.97
CA LYS A 612 8.24 15.04 -10.91
C LYS A 612 9.30 14.17 -11.55
N ASP A 613 10.54 14.65 -11.56
CA ASP A 613 11.67 13.96 -12.18
C ASP A 613 12.84 13.92 -11.20
N ALA A 614 12.87 12.90 -10.35
CA ALA A 614 14.18 12.33 -10.02
C ALA A 614 14.70 11.75 -11.34
N LEU A 615 15.51 12.53 -12.05
CA LEU A 615 16.21 12.06 -13.25
C LEU A 615 16.89 10.73 -12.87
N PRO A 616 16.72 9.65 -13.67
CA PRO A 616 17.49 8.45 -13.45
C PRO A 616 18.98 8.83 -13.46
N PRO A 617 19.82 8.22 -12.60
CA PRO A 617 21.26 8.41 -12.70
C PRO A 617 21.69 8.12 -14.14
N GLN A 618 22.48 9.01 -14.73
CA GLN A 618 22.97 8.88 -16.10
C GLN A 618 23.44 7.45 -16.34
N SER A 619 22.75 6.74 -17.23
CA SER A 619 23.09 5.38 -17.62
C SER A 619 24.52 5.39 -18.19
N SER A 620 25.43 4.66 -17.54
CA SER A 620 26.67 4.26 -18.18
C SER A 620 26.32 3.50 -19.46
N LEU A 621 26.87 3.95 -20.58
CA LEU A 621 26.51 3.62 -21.96
C LEU A 621 26.62 2.13 -22.38
N ASN A 622 26.77 1.16 -21.47
CA ASN A 622 27.05 -0.24 -21.81
C ASN A 622 26.34 -1.31 -20.94
N ALA A 623 25.23 -1.00 -20.26
CA ALA A 623 24.45 -2.02 -19.54
C ALA A 623 23.29 -2.57 -20.40
N PRO A 624 23.06 -3.90 -20.45
CA PRO A 624 21.91 -4.47 -21.15
C PRO A 624 20.60 -3.97 -20.52
N SER A 625 19.70 -3.54 -21.39
CA SER A 625 18.42 -2.88 -21.12
C SER A 625 17.50 -3.66 -20.18
N SER A 626 16.84 -2.95 -19.28
CA SER A 626 15.85 -3.51 -18.35
C SER A 626 14.49 -3.80 -19.03
N ARG A 627 13.66 -4.63 -18.38
CA ARG A 627 12.41 -5.25 -18.86
C ARG A 627 11.37 -4.29 -19.47
N ASP A 628 11.45 -2.99 -19.18
CA ASP A 628 10.50 -1.97 -19.65
C ASP A 628 11.19 -0.67 -20.13
N GLU A 629 12.51 -0.71 -20.38
CA GLU A 629 13.27 0.40 -20.98
C GLU A 629 13.57 0.18 -22.48
N LEU A 630 12.90 -0.78 -23.13
CA LEU A 630 12.90 -0.97 -24.59
C LEU A 630 11.52 -0.80 -25.23
#